data_AF-A0A1F5G7E0-F1
#
_entry.id   AF-A0A1F5G7E0-F1
#
_cell.length_a   1.000
_cell.length_b   1.000
_cell.length_c   1.000
_cell.angle_alpha   90.00
_cell.angle_beta   90.00
_cell.angle_gamma   90.00
#
_symmetry.space_group_name_H-M   'P 1'
#
loop_
_entity.id
_entity.type
_entity.pdbx_description
1 polymer ?
#
loop_
_entity_poly.entity_id
_entity_poly.type
_entity_poly.pdbx_seq_one_letter_code
_entity_poly.pdbx_strand_id
1 'polypeptide(L)'
;MNHDKQQLGALAMDLKRVALGYHRGSTKMAERFLEEALKRQRELKFIKNPPYLNKLLKSLTKLAKEKNKEKLAEDALMYSTLFQNYAIKLRQP
;
A
#
# COMPACT_ATOMS: atom_id res chain seq x y z
N MET A 1 -13.35 -14.53 2.54
CA MET A 1 -13.70 -13.32 1.74
C MET A 1 -13.55 -12.00 2.49
N ASN A 2 -13.84 -11.90 3.79
CA ASN A 2 -13.77 -10.61 4.52
C ASN A 2 -12.34 -10.18 4.93
N HIS A 3 -11.44 -11.14 5.16
CA HIS A 3 -10.10 -10.87 5.68
C HIS A 3 -9.19 -10.16 4.65
N ASP A 4 -9.11 -10.64 3.42
CA ASP A 4 -8.25 -10.06 2.39
C ASP A 4 -8.68 -8.63 2.04
N LYS A 5 -10.00 -8.37 2.02
CA LYS A 5 -10.56 -7.03 1.85
C LYS A 5 -10.10 -6.08 2.97
N GLN A 6 -10.19 -6.52 4.23
CA GLN A 6 -9.74 -5.72 5.37
C GLN A 6 -8.23 -5.46 5.31
N GLN A 7 -7.44 -6.46 4.94
CA GLN A 7 -5.99 -6.31 4.81
C GLN A 7 -5.61 -5.36 3.66
N LEU A 8 -6.29 -5.43 2.52
CA LEU A 8 -6.07 -4.51 1.40
C LEU A 8 -6.50 -3.07 1.72
N GLY A 9 -7.63 -2.90 2.42
CA GLY A 9 -8.06 -1.59 2.90
C GLY A 9 -7.09 -1.00 3.93
N ALA A 10 -6.59 -1.82 4.85
CA ALA A 10 -5.58 -1.39 5.81
C ALA A 10 -4.26 -1.00 5.12
N LEU A 11 -3.79 -1.81 4.15
CA LEU A 11 -2.63 -1.49 3.33
C LEU A 11 -2.80 -0.16 2.59
N ALA A 12 -3.96 0.06 1.98
CA ALA A 12 -4.27 1.32 1.29
C ALA A 12 -4.20 2.52 2.24
N MET A 13 -4.74 2.39 3.45
CA MET A 13 -4.72 3.45 4.45
C MET A 13 -3.31 3.73 4.99
N ASP A 14 -2.48 2.71 5.18
CA ASP A 14 -1.09 2.88 5.59
C ASP A 14 -0.31 3.66 4.52
N LEU A 15 -0.45 3.28 3.24
CA LEU A 15 0.17 4.01 2.13
C LEU A 15 -0.33 5.46 1.99
N LYS A 16 -1.61 5.72 2.29
CA LYS A 16 -2.13 7.11 2.35
C LYS A 16 -1.42 7.91 3.44
N ARG A 17 -1.14 7.30 4.60
CA ARG A 17 -0.41 7.97 5.70
C ARG A 17 1.07 8.16 5.37
N VAL A 18 1.67 7.24 4.61
CA VAL A 18 3.02 7.43 4.04
C VAL A 18 3.03 8.69 3.16
N ALA A 19 2.10 8.78 2.20
CA ALA A 19 2.00 9.93 1.30
C ALA A 19 1.82 11.25 2.06
N LEU A 20 0.85 11.30 2.99
CA LEU A 20 0.60 12.49 3.81
C LEU A 20 1.78 12.85 4.71
N GLY A 21 2.45 11.85 5.29
CA GLY A 21 3.58 12.04 6.18
C GLY A 21 4.77 12.66 5.45
N TYR A 22 5.15 12.13 4.29
CA TYR A 22 6.23 12.71 3.49
C TYR A 22 5.86 14.08 2.93
N HIS A 23 4.65 14.26 2.41
CA HIS A 23 4.20 15.55 1.86
C HIS A 23 4.18 16.68 2.92
N ARG A 24 3.89 16.33 4.18
CA ARG A 24 3.84 17.30 5.30
C ARG A 24 5.15 17.38 6.09
N GLY A 25 6.24 16.76 5.62
CA GLY A 25 7.53 16.75 6.32
C GLY A 25 7.59 15.87 7.58
N SER A 26 6.52 15.15 7.91
CA SER A 26 6.45 14.21 9.04
C SER A 26 7.12 12.87 8.72
N THR A 27 8.43 12.92 8.45
CA THR A 27 9.23 11.78 7.93
C THR A 27 9.13 10.53 8.83
N LYS A 28 9.33 10.67 10.15
CA LYS A 28 9.31 9.52 11.08
C LYS A 28 7.97 8.76 11.08
N MET A 29 6.87 9.50 10.99
CA MET A 29 5.53 8.90 10.87
C MET A 29 5.40 8.16 9.53
N ALA A 30 5.85 8.77 8.44
CA ALA A 30 5.78 8.18 7.11
C ALA A 30 6.58 6.86 7.05
N GLU A 31 7.79 6.83 7.60
CA GLU A 31 8.62 5.63 7.69
C GLU A 31 7.93 4.53 8.49
N ARG A 32 7.34 4.86 9.65
CA ARG A 32 6.60 3.88 10.46
C ARG A 32 5.42 3.27 9.70
N PHE A 33 4.63 4.09 9.00
CA PHE A 33 3.51 3.56 8.19
C PHE A 33 3.99 2.79 6.95
N LEU A 34 5.16 3.11 6.41
CA LEU A 34 5.76 2.36 5.31
C LEU A 34 6.16 0.94 5.77
N GLU A 35 6.72 0.81 6.97
CA GLU A 35 7.02 -0.50 7.58
C GLU A 35 5.75 -1.35 7.76
N GLU A 36 4.68 -0.74 8.29
CA GLU A 36 3.39 -1.43 8.47
C GLU A 36 2.79 -1.85 7.12
N ALA A 37 2.86 -0.99 6.09
CA ALA A 37 2.43 -1.32 4.74
C ALA A 37 3.21 -2.52 4.18
N LEU A 38 4.54 -2.55 4.36
CA LEU A 38 5.37 -3.69 3.93
C LEU A 38 5.07 -4.97 4.72
N LYS A 39 4.75 -4.85 6.01
CA LYS A 39 4.34 -5.99 6.83
C LYS A 39 3.04 -6.61 6.30
N ARG A 40 2.01 -5.80 6.05
CA ARG A 40 0.75 -6.27 5.47
C ARG A 40 0.92 -6.85 4.07
N GLN A 41 1.78 -6.25 3.26
CA GLN A 41 2.11 -6.76 1.93
C GLN A 41 2.66 -8.19 1.99
N ARG A 42 3.44 -8.55 3.02
CA ARG A 42 3.93 -9.92 3.23
C ARG A 42 2.85 -10.89 3.73
N GLU A 43 1.89 -10.41 4.51
CA GLU A 43 0.77 -11.21 5.02
C GLU A 43 -0.23 -11.59 3.92
N LEU A 44 -0.39 -10.72 2.90
CA LEU A 44 -1.21 -11.00 1.72
C LEU A 44 -0.60 -12.12 0.87
N LYS A 45 -1.23 -13.30 0.90
CA LYS A 45 -0.74 -14.52 0.20
C LYS A 45 -0.76 -14.36 -1.32
N PHE A 46 0.41 -14.05 -1.91
CA PHE A 46 0.61 -13.87 -3.35
C PHE A 46 -0.01 -14.97 -4.24
N ILE A 47 0.07 -16.23 -3.82
CA ILE A 47 -0.27 -17.38 -4.69
C ILE A 47 -1.79 -17.46 -4.98
N LYS A 48 -2.64 -16.86 -4.14
CA LYS A 48 -4.11 -16.89 -4.32
C LYS A 48 -4.69 -15.62 -4.93
N ASN A 49 -3.85 -14.62 -5.21
CA ASN A 49 -4.29 -13.33 -5.72
C ASN A 49 -4.23 -13.28 -7.26
N PRO A 50 -5.13 -12.53 -7.92
CA PRO A 50 -5.03 -12.27 -9.34
C PRO A 50 -3.66 -11.67 -9.74
N PRO A 51 -3.16 -11.98 -10.95
CA PRO A 51 -1.83 -11.54 -11.41
C PRO A 51 -1.59 -10.03 -11.27
N TYR A 52 -2.63 -9.22 -11.49
CA TYR A 52 -2.56 -7.78 -11.34
C TYR A 52 -2.26 -7.35 -9.89
N LEU A 53 -2.98 -7.90 -8.91
CA LEU A 53 -2.74 -7.59 -7.50
C LEU A 53 -1.34 -8.02 -7.06
N ASN A 54 -0.87 -9.17 -7.54
CA ASN A 54 0.50 -9.62 -7.30
C ASN A 54 1.56 -8.67 -7.87
N LYS A 55 1.31 -8.11 -9.06
CA LYS A 55 2.20 -7.10 -9.65
C LYS A 55 2.26 -5.85 -8.79
N LEU A 56 1.11 -5.37 -8.30
CA LEU A 56 1.06 -4.21 -7.39
C LEU A 56 1.78 -4.47 -6.07
N LEU A 57 1.53 -5.61 -5.43
CA LEU A 57 2.18 -5.99 -4.17
C LEU A 57 3.70 -6.10 -4.32
N LYS A 58 4.20 -6.61 -5.45
CA LYS A 58 5.64 -6.65 -5.73
C LYS A 58 6.23 -5.25 -5.88
N SER A 59 5.51 -4.31 -6.48
CA SER A 59 6.00 -2.93 -6.66
C SER A 59 6.22 -2.18 -5.36
N LEU A 60 5.54 -2.52 -4.26
CA LEU A 60 5.77 -1.90 -2.95
C LEU A 60 7.18 -2.11 -2.40
N THR A 61 7.84 -3.22 -2.76
CA THR A 61 9.26 -3.44 -2.40
C THR A 61 10.20 -2.46 -3.11
N LYS A 62 9.82 -1.95 -4.28
CA LYS A 62 10.56 -0.92 -5.01
C LYS A 62 10.28 0.46 -4.41
N LEU A 63 9.04 0.74 -4.06
CA LEU A 63 8.63 1.97 -3.36
C LEU A 63 9.49 2.19 -2.10
N ALA A 64 9.68 1.16 -1.29
CA ALA A 64 10.47 1.24 -0.06
C ALA A 64 11.96 1.53 -0.25
N LYS A 65 12.47 1.42 -1.48
CA LYS A 65 13.87 1.72 -1.83
C LYS A 65 14.02 3.09 -2.49
N GLU A 66 12.92 3.80 -2.75
CA GLU A 66 12.94 5.15 -3.31
C GLU A 66 13.58 6.10 -2.29
N LYS A 67 14.55 6.90 -2.75
CA LYS A 67 15.28 7.86 -1.90
C LYS A 67 14.69 9.26 -1.99
N ASN A 68 14.03 9.57 -3.10
CA ASN A 68 13.34 10.84 -3.29
C ASN A 68 12.01 10.79 -2.53
N LYS A 69 11.88 11.61 -1.47
CA LYS A 69 10.72 11.59 -0.57
C LYS A 69 9.45 12.10 -1.24
N GLU A 70 9.57 13.09 -2.11
CA GLU A 70 8.46 13.64 -2.89
C GLU A 70 7.88 12.56 -3.81
N LYS A 71 8.73 11.89 -4.58
CA LYS A 71 8.34 10.78 -5.45
C LYS A 71 7.77 9.60 -4.66
N LEU A 72 8.37 9.26 -3.52
CA LEU A 72 7.84 8.22 -2.65
C LEU A 72 6.44 8.59 -2.15
N ALA A 73 6.19 9.86 -1.81
CA ALA A 73 4.88 10.33 -1.40
C ALA A 73 3.83 10.18 -2.52
N GLU A 74 4.17 10.58 -3.74
CA GLU A 74 3.30 10.46 -4.92
C GLU A 74 3.00 9.00 -5.27
N ASP A 75 4.03 8.15 -5.34
CA ASP A 75 3.87 6.73 -5.62
C ASP A 75 3.05 6.05 -4.52
N ALA A 76 3.27 6.40 -3.24
CA ALA A 76 2.47 5.88 -2.13
C ALA A 76 0.99 6.26 -2.26
N LEU A 77 0.68 7.48 -2.70
CA LEU A 77 -0.69 7.92 -2.95
C LEU A 77 -1.34 7.16 -4.11
N MET A 78 -0.58 6.95 -5.20
CA MET A 78 -1.03 6.14 -6.33
C MET A 78 -1.35 4.71 -5.87
N TYR A 79 -0.43 4.03 -5.19
CA TYR A 79 -0.64 2.67 -4.71
C TYR A 79 -1.79 2.59 -3.70
N SER A 80 -1.91 3.56 -2.79
CA SER A 80 -3.05 3.66 -1.87
C SER A 80 -4.38 3.61 -2.62
N THR A 81 -4.50 4.41 -3.67
CA THR A 81 -5.71 4.48 -4.51
C THR A 81 -5.98 3.15 -5.21
N LEU A 82 -4.95 2.51 -5.79
CA LEU A 82 -5.10 1.22 -6.48
C LEU A 82 -5.55 0.09 -5.53
N PHE A 83 -4.95 -0.01 -4.34
CA PHE A 83 -5.34 -1.02 -3.36
C PHE A 83 -6.73 -0.74 -2.78
N GLN A 84 -7.09 0.52 -2.55
CA GLN A 84 -8.43 0.91 -2.10
C GLN A 84 -9.49 0.52 -3.12
N ASN A 85 -9.26 0.81 -4.41
CA ASN A 85 -10.16 0.45 -5.49
C ASN A 85 -10.33 -1.07 -5.60
N TYR A 86 -9.23 -1.81 -5.47
CA TYR A 86 -9.28 -3.27 -5.47
C TYR A 86 -10.08 -3.81 -4.27
N ALA A 87 -9.86 -3.28 -3.07
CA ALA A 87 -10.61 -3.65 -1.87
C ALA A 87 -12.12 -3.37 -1.99
N ILE A 88 -12.49 -2.27 -2.67
CA ILE A 88 -13.89 -1.94 -2.97
C ILE A 88 -14.46 -2.92 -4.00
N LYS A 89 -13.71 -3.28 -5.06
CA LYS A 89 -14.19 -4.19 -6.09
C LYS A 89 -14.50 -5.59 -5.55
N LEU A 90 -13.74 -6.08 -4.56
CA LEU A 90 -14.04 -7.33 -3.85
C LEU A 90 -15.41 -7.32 -3.12
N ARG A 91 -16.10 -6.17 -3.04
CA ARG A 91 -17.43 -6.00 -2.41
C ARG A 91 -18.59 -6.32 -3.37
N GLN A 92 -18.35 -6.40 -4.67
CA GLN A 92 -19.44 -6.59 -5.64
C GLN A 92 -19.69 -8.10 -5.86
N PRO A 93 -20.93 -8.59 -5.61
CA PRO A 93 -21.34 -9.93 -6.01
C PRO A 93 -21.34 -10.10 -7.52
#